data_AF-A0A7S2LE88-F1
#
_entry.id   AF-A0A7S2LE88-F1
#
_cell.length_a   1.000
_cell.length_b   1.000
_cell.length_c   1.000
_cell.angle_alpha   90.00
_cell.angle_beta   90.00
_cell.angle_gamma   90.00
#
_symmetry.space_group_name_H-M   'P 1'
#
loop_
_entity.id
_entity.type
_entity.pdbx_description
1 polymer ?
#
loop_
_entity_poly.entity_id
_entity_poly.type
_entity_poly.pdbx_seq_one_letter_code
_entity_poly.pdbx_strand_id
1 'polypeptide(L)'
;MINDEGDLDEQAAANQPIEDSEAIVVGDETSSMLILKRQNGYVSLLLASLISFASNEGVESQRFKQSPEKAAAIAFGALSFIVSTSMYCLHLHSSGRQVLLIKGVEGGILCFLCIWWVVGISIITRVGGIAYEALNIYFASWASFLITFYLFNSCASSHGYISFKELTHLSQTMPSWYALLFISLVQF
;
A
#
# COMPACT_ATOMS: atom_id res chain seq x y z
N MET A 1 35.34 -26.36 -63.73
CA MET A 1 35.57 -25.90 -62.35
C MET A 1 34.40 -25.00 -62.00
N ILE A 2 33.40 -25.57 -61.35
CA ILE A 2 32.20 -24.87 -60.87
C ILE A 2 32.34 -24.94 -59.36
N ASN A 3 32.50 -23.77 -58.72
CA ASN A 3 32.59 -23.66 -57.27
C ASN A 3 31.18 -23.77 -56.68
N ASP A 4 31.05 -24.68 -55.73
CA ASP A 4 29.84 -25.01 -54.98
C ASP A 4 30.00 -24.43 -53.57
N GLU A 5 29.58 -23.17 -53.38
CA GLU A 5 29.64 -22.41 -52.12
C GLU A 5 28.22 -22.06 -51.64
N GLY A 6 27.28 -23.02 -51.72
CA GLY A 6 25.85 -22.75 -51.54
C GLY A 6 25.21 -23.11 -50.18
N ASP A 7 25.83 -23.93 -49.34
CA ASP A 7 25.07 -24.70 -48.32
C ASP A 7 25.47 -24.50 -46.84
N LEU A 8 26.32 -23.53 -46.50
CA LEU A 8 26.79 -23.35 -45.11
C LEU A 8 26.06 -22.27 -44.29
N ASP A 9 25.27 -21.40 -44.92
CA ASP A 9 24.59 -20.30 -44.21
C ASP A 9 23.19 -20.68 -43.67
N GLU A 10 22.59 -21.79 -44.14
CA GLU A 10 21.23 -22.18 -43.75
C GLU A 10 21.17 -22.96 -42.42
N GLN A 11 22.29 -23.53 -41.95
CA GLN A 11 22.35 -24.24 -40.66
C GLN A 11 22.67 -23.34 -39.45
N ALA A 12 23.06 -22.07 -39.66
CA ALA A 12 23.34 -21.14 -38.57
C ALA A 12 22.08 -20.47 -37.98
N ALA A 13 20.93 -20.54 -38.68
CA ALA A 13 19.69 -19.90 -38.24
C ALA A 13 18.77 -20.79 -37.37
N ALA A 14 19.03 -22.10 -37.28
CA ALA A 14 18.17 -23.04 -36.56
C ALA A 14 18.53 -23.26 -35.07
N ASN A 15 19.59 -22.61 -34.58
CA ASN A 15 20.08 -22.73 -33.19
C ASN A 15 20.03 -21.38 -32.44
N GLN A 16 19.12 -20.47 -32.79
CA GLN A 16 18.84 -19.35 -31.90
C GLN A 16 18.19 -19.89 -30.61
N PRO A 17 18.82 -19.63 -29.45
CA PRO A 17 18.59 -20.38 -28.22
C PRO A 17 17.24 -20.06 -27.59
N ILE A 18 16.66 -21.10 -26.96
CA ILE A 18 15.40 -21.14 -26.20
C ILE A 18 15.39 -20.17 -24.99
N GLU A 19 16.49 -19.46 -24.71
CA GLU A 19 16.66 -18.57 -23.55
C GLU A 19 15.67 -17.39 -23.51
N ASP A 20 15.25 -16.86 -24.66
CA ASP A 20 14.29 -15.74 -24.71
C ASP A 20 12.89 -16.16 -24.21
N SER A 21 12.54 -17.44 -24.31
CA SER A 21 11.24 -17.93 -23.86
C SER A 21 11.16 -18.07 -22.34
N GLU A 22 12.27 -18.38 -21.66
CA GLU A 22 12.27 -18.51 -20.19
C GLU A 22 12.22 -17.14 -19.50
N ALA A 23 12.90 -16.12 -20.05
CA ALA A 23 12.88 -14.76 -19.50
C ALA A 23 11.49 -14.13 -19.52
N ILE A 24 10.69 -14.40 -20.57
CA ILE A 24 9.31 -13.88 -20.70
C ILE A 24 8.38 -14.51 -19.66
N VAL A 25 8.52 -15.82 -19.40
CA VAL A 25 7.66 -16.55 -18.44
C VAL A 25 7.93 -16.09 -17.01
N VAL A 26 9.20 -15.91 -16.61
CA VAL A 26 9.57 -15.47 -15.25
C VAL A 26 9.06 -14.05 -14.93
N GLY A 27 8.99 -13.18 -15.95
CA GLY A 27 8.44 -11.83 -15.81
C GLY A 27 6.94 -11.80 -15.50
N ASP A 28 6.17 -12.72 -16.05
CA ASP A 28 4.71 -12.75 -15.91
C ASP A 28 4.25 -13.23 -14.52
N GLU A 29 4.91 -14.26 -13.97
CA GLU A 29 4.59 -14.78 -12.63
C GLU A 29 4.88 -13.76 -11.53
N THR A 30 6.05 -13.10 -11.60
CA THR A 30 6.46 -12.07 -10.62
C THR A 30 5.50 -10.89 -10.63
N SER A 31 5.08 -10.46 -11.82
CA SER A 31 4.12 -9.37 -12.00
C SER A 31 2.75 -9.73 -11.40
N SER A 32 2.27 -10.94 -11.66
CA SER A 32 1.00 -11.43 -11.13
C SER A 32 0.98 -11.50 -9.60
N MET A 33 2.09 -11.96 -8.98
CA MET A 33 2.21 -12.01 -7.52
C MET A 33 2.20 -10.62 -6.88
N LEU A 34 2.85 -9.64 -7.50
CA LEU A 34 2.88 -8.24 -7.02
C LEU A 34 1.49 -7.60 -7.08
N ILE A 35 0.75 -7.83 -8.16
CA ILE A 35 -0.63 -7.37 -8.34
C ILE A 35 -1.53 -7.90 -7.23
N LEU A 36 -1.44 -9.20 -6.92
CA LEU A 36 -2.25 -9.83 -5.87
C LEU A 36 -1.93 -9.25 -4.47
N LYS A 37 -0.64 -9.06 -4.16
CA LYS A 37 -0.21 -8.45 -2.89
C LYS A 37 -0.77 -7.05 -2.71
N ARG A 38 -0.79 -6.24 -3.77
CA ARG A 38 -1.38 -4.88 -3.74
C ARG A 38 -2.88 -4.91 -3.53
N GLN A 39 -3.60 -5.77 -4.27
CA GLN A 39 -5.04 -5.95 -4.10
C GLN A 39 -5.41 -6.28 -2.66
N ASN A 40 -4.71 -7.25 -2.05
CA ASN A 40 -4.93 -7.62 -0.66
C ASN A 40 -4.69 -6.44 0.30
N GLY A 41 -3.68 -5.60 0.03
CA GLY A 41 -3.43 -4.40 0.82
C GLY A 41 -4.57 -3.37 0.69
N TYR A 42 -5.10 -3.13 -0.51
CA TYR A 42 -6.25 -2.22 -0.69
C TYR A 42 -7.52 -2.73 -0.03
N VAL A 43 -7.80 -4.04 -0.13
CA VAL A 43 -8.94 -4.65 0.57
C VAL A 43 -8.78 -4.51 2.08
N SER A 44 -7.58 -4.74 2.60
CA SER A 44 -7.28 -4.57 4.02
C SER A 44 -7.47 -3.11 4.46
N LEU A 45 -7.02 -2.14 3.66
CA LEU A 45 -7.21 -0.72 3.92
C LEU A 45 -8.69 -0.31 3.89
N LEU A 46 -9.45 -0.84 2.93
CA LEU A 46 -10.89 -0.62 2.80
C LEU A 46 -11.63 -1.15 4.03
N LEU A 47 -11.33 -2.38 4.48
CA LEU A 47 -11.92 -2.97 5.67
C LEU A 47 -11.57 -2.18 6.93
N ALA A 48 -10.30 -1.80 7.11
CA ALA A 48 -9.87 -1.02 8.28
C ALA A 48 -10.55 0.37 8.31
N SER A 49 -10.66 1.03 7.15
CA SER A 49 -11.34 2.32 7.01
C SER A 49 -12.85 2.21 7.26
N LEU A 50 -13.48 1.12 6.80
CA LEU A 50 -14.89 0.83 7.05
C LEU A 50 -15.16 0.59 8.53
N ILE A 51 -14.32 -0.20 9.20
CA ILE A 51 -14.42 -0.44 10.65
C ILE A 51 -14.26 0.89 11.40
N SER A 52 -13.26 1.71 11.01
CA SER A 52 -13.06 3.03 11.59
C SER A 52 -14.30 3.92 11.41
N PHE A 53 -14.89 3.95 10.23
CA PHE A 53 -16.10 4.73 9.96
C PHE A 53 -17.31 4.23 10.76
N ALA A 54 -17.62 2.93 10.67
CA ALA A 54 -18.78 2.33 11.35
C ALA A 54 -18.68 2.41 12.89
N SER A 55 -17.46 2.30 13.44
CA SER A 55 -17.25 2.38 14.89
C SER A 55 -17.58 3.76 15.47
N ASN A 56 -17.64 4.82 14.66
CA ASN A 56 -18.02 6.16 15.13
C ASN A 56 -19.53 6.30 15.40
N GLU A 57 -20.38 5.46 14.80
CA GLU A 57 -21.83 5.50 15.01
C GLU A 57 -22.17 5.03 16.43
N GLY A 58 -21.50 3.98 16.92
CA GLY A 58 -21.72 3.41 18.25
C GLY A 58 -21.24 4.25 19.44
N VAL A 59 -20.56 5.38 19.20
CA VAL A 59 -20.12 6.29 20.26
C VAL A 59 -21.28 7.23 20.64
N GLU A 60 -22.10 6.80 21.59
CA GLU A 60 -23.25 7.55 22.13
C GLU A 60 -22.92 8.45 23.33
N SER A 61 -21.66 8.51 23.77
CA SER A 61 -21.29 9.31 24.94
C SER A 61 -21.66 10.78 24.76
N GLN A 62 -22.43 11.32 25.71
CA GLN A 62 -22.96 12.68 25.67
C GLN A 62 -21.88 13.74 25.43
N ARG A 63 -20.65 13.46 25.87
CA ARG A 63 -19.45 14.30 25.67
C ARG A 63 -19.10 14.55 24.21
N PHE A 64 -19.35 13.58 23.31
CA PHE A 64 -18.90 13.65 21.92
C PHE A 64 -20.05 13.81 20.90
N LYS A 65 -21.29 14.01 21.36
CA LYS A 65 -22.46 14.09 20.48
C LYS A 65 -22.36 15.22 19.44
N GLN A 66 -21.62 16.29 19.75
CA GLN A 66 -21.35 17.41 18.84
C GLN A 66 -19.88 17.87 18.88
N SER A 67 -18.95 16.97 19.22
CA SER A 67 -17.54 17.37 19.26
C SER A 67 -16.95 17.43 17.84
N PRO A 68 -16.06 18.40 17.56
CA PRO A 68 -15.32 18.43 16.30
C PRO A 68 -14.43 17.21 16.11
N GLU A 69 -14.05 16.51 17.19
CA GLU A 69 -13.27 15.27 17.12
C GLU A 69 -14.07 14.12 16.51
N LYS A 70 -15.35 13.97 16.87
CA LYS A 70 -16.21 12.95 16.28
C LYS A 70 -16.37 13.19 14.78
N ALA A 71 -16.59 14.45 14.39
CA ALA A 71 -16.65 14.83 12.99
C ALA A 71 -15.33 14.54 12.26
N ALA A 72 -14.19 14.85 12.87
CA ALA A 72 -12.88 14.54 12.31
C ALA A 72 -12.66 13.03 12.14
N ALA A 73 -12.94 12.22 13.16
CA ALA A 73 -12.78 10.77 13.11
C ALA A 73 -13.66 10.13 12.02
N ILE A 74 -14.90 10.59 11.88
CA ILE A 74 -15.79 10.19 10.78
C ILE A 74 -15.19 10.58 9.43
N ALA A 75 -14.67 11.81 9.29
CA ALA A 75 -14.06 12.29 8.06
C ALA A 75 -12.81 11.46 7.66
N PHE A 76 -11.95 11.12 8.61
CA PHE A 76 -10.76 10.28 8.37
C PHE A 76 -11.14 8.90 7.84
N GLY A 77 -12.12 8.24 8.48
CA GLY A 77 -12.62 6.93 8.04
C GLY A 77 -13.32 6.99 6.69
N ALA A 78 -14.24 7.95 6.51
CA ALA A 78 -15.04 8.10 5.29
C ALA A 78 -14.17 8.43 4.06
N LEU A 79 -13.25 9.40 4.17
CA LEU A 79 -12.37 9.75 3.06
C LEU A 79 -11.47 8.58 2.67
N SER A 80 -10.89 7.91 3.65
CA SER A 80 -10.03 6.73 3.40
C SER A 80 -10.81 5.58 2.77
N PHE A 81 -12.06 5.37 3.18
CA PHE A 81 -12.95 4.39 2.56
C PHE A 81 -13.26 4.73 1.09
N ILE A 82 -13.58 5.98 0.78
CA ILE A 82 -13.87 6.42 -0.59
C ILE A 82 -12.62 6.27 -1.48
N VAL A 83 -11.46 6.71 -0.99
CA VAL A 83 -10.20 6.64 -1.75
C VAL A 83 -9.78 5.18 -1.97
N SER A 84 -9.79 4.34 -0.93
CA SER A 84 -9.45 2.92 -1.05
C SER A 84 -10.41 2.15 -1.95
N THR A 85 -11.71 2.42 -1.88
CA THR A 85 -12.71 1.86 -2.80
C THR A 85 -12.43 2.28 -4.23
N SER A 86 -12.12 3.56 -4.47
CA SER A 86 -11.80 4.07 -5.80
C SER A 86 -10.53 3.42 -6.36
N MET A 87 -9.48 3.27 -5.54
CA MET A 87 -8.25 2.56 -5.92
C MET A 87 -8.52 1.09 -6.25
N TYR A 88 -9.32 0.41 -5.42
CA TYR A 88 -9.69 -0.99 -5.67
C TYR A 88 -10.46 -1.14 -6.99
N CYS A 89 -11.47 -0.30 -7.25
CA CYS A 89 -12.23 -0.30 -8.50
C CYS A 89 -11.35 -0.01 -9.72
N LEU A 90 -10.44 0.98 -9.64
CA LEU A 90 -9.50 1.28 -10.71
C LEU A 90 -8.55 0.10 -10.99
N HIS A 91 -8.20 -0.67 -9.96
CA HIS A 91 -7.33 -1.83 -10.09
C HIS A 91 -8.05 -3.06 -10.67
N LEU A 92 -9.37 -3.15 -10.54
CA LEU A 92 -10.18 -4.16 -11.23
C LEU A 92 -10.27 -3.90 -12.74
N HIS A 93 -10.22 -2.64 -13.17
CA HIS A 93 -10.28 -2.28 -14.58
C HIS A 93 -8.87 -2.24 -15.21
N SER A 94 -8.65 -3.00 -16.28
CA SER A 94 -7.33 -3.10 -16.94
C SER A 94 -6.75 -1.74 -17.36
N SER A 95 -7.60 -0.84 -17.89
CA SER A 95 -7.19 0.52 -18.25
C SER A 95 -6.85 1.38 -17.01
N GLY A 96 -7.56 1.19 -15.90
CA GLY A 96 -7.31 1.93 -14.66
C GLY A 96 -5.97 1.55 -14.03
N ARG A 97 -5.62 0.26 -14.09
CA ARG A 97 -4.32 -0.26 -13.65
C ARG A 97 -3.15 0.40 -14.39
N GLN A 98 -3.26 0.59 -15.71
CA GLN A 98 -2.21 1.27 -16.48
C GLN A 98 -2.03 2.73 -16.02
N VAL A 99 -3.13 3.45 -15.75
CA VAL A 99 -3.06 4.84 -15.28
C VAL A 99 -2.40 4.94 -13.90
N LEU A 100 -2.71 4.02 -12.98
CA LEU A 100 -2.11 3.98 -11.65
C LEU A 100 -0.60 3.70 -11.70
N LEU A 101 -0.19 2.74 -12.55
CA LEU A 101 1.21 2.31 -12.66
C LEU A 101 2.10 3.30 -13.41
N ILE A 102 1.64 3.89 -14.51
CA ILE A 102 2.51 4.64 -15.44
C ILE A 102 2.93 6.01 -14.89
N LYS A 103 2.14 6.61 -13.99
CA LYS A 103 2.33 8.02 -13.61
C LYS A 103 2.79 8.24 -12.17
N GLY A 104 3.10 7.18 -11.41
CA GLY A 104 3.37 7.31 -9.97
C GLY A 104 2.20 7.90 -9.17
N VAL A 105 1.02 8.01 -9.78
CA VAL A 105 -0.19 8.59 -9.17
C VAL A 105 -0.61 7.77 -7.96
N GLU A 106 -0.48 6.44 -8.05
CA GLU A 106 -0.69 5.53 -6.93
C GLU A 106 0.19 5.91 -5.72
N GLY A 107 1.50 6.11 -5.95
CA GLY A 107 2.44 6.51 -4.91
C GLY A 107 2.09 7.86 -4.30
N GLY A 108 1.64 8.83 -5.12
CA GLY A 108 1.17 10.13 -4.65
C GLY A 108 -0.07 10.04 -3.76
N ILE A 109 -1.07 9.24 -4.15
CA ILE A 109 -2.29 9.00 -3.37
C ILE A 109 -1.95 8.30 -2.04
N LEU A 110 -1.09 7.27 -2.07
CA LEU A 110 -0.66 6.56 -0.86
C LEU A 110 0.16 7.45 0.07
N CYS A 111 1.03 8.30 -0.47
CA CYS A 111 1.78 9.30 0.31
C CYS A 111 0.84 10.29 1.00
N PHE A 112 -0.15 10.81 0.26
CA PHE A 112 -1.19 11.66 0.81
C PHE A 112 -1.94 10.94 1.95
N LEU A 113 -2.36 9.69 1.75
CA LEU A 113 -3.04 8.90 2.79
C LEU A 113 -2.15 8.64 4.01
N CYS A 114 -0.84 8.44 3.84
CA CYS A 114 0.10 8.32 4.96
C CYS A 114 0.08 9.59 5.82
N ILE A 115 0.24 10.76 5.20
CA ILE A 115 0.22 12.06 5.90
C ILE A 115 -1.16 12.29 6.54
N TRP A 116 -2.23 11.98 5.82
CA TRP A 116 -3.60 12.06 6.30
C TRP A 116 -3.81 11.24 7.57
N TRP A 117 -3.33 9.98 7.59
CA TRP A 117 -3.45 9.14 8.78
C TRP A 117 -2.53 9.57 9.92
N VAL A 118 -1.35 10.14 9.67
CA VAL A 118 -0.51 10.72 10.74
C VAL A 118 -1.26 11.84 11.47
N VAL A 119 -1.93 12.74 10.73
CA VAL A 119 -2.77 13.79 11.34
C VAL A 119 -3.98 13.17 12.04
N GLY A 120 -4.61 12.17 11.41
CA GLY A 120 -5.77 11.46 11.93
C GLY A 120 -5.50 10.81 13.28
N ILE A 121 -4.46 9.96 13.37
CA ILE A 121 -4.06 9.32 14.64
C ILE A 121 -3.75 10.38 15.70
N SER A 122 -3.00 11.43 15.36
CA SER A 122 -2.64 12.49 16.32
C SER A 122 -3.86 13.19 16.94
N ILE A 123 -4.94 13.36 16.17
CA ILE A 123 -6.18 13.99 16.66
C ILE A 123 -7.02 12.99 17.47
N ILE A 124 -7.20 11.76 16.99
CA ILE A 124 -8.15 10.81 17.59
C ILE A 124 -7.57 10.07 18.81
N THR A 125 -6.26 9.83 18.84
CA THR A 125 -5.57 9.11 19.93
C THR A 125 -5.01 10.02 21.02
N ARG A 126 -5.35 11.32 21.01
CA ARG A 126 -4.98 12.23 22.10
C ARG A 126 -5.58 11.77 23.42
N VAL A 127 -4.91 12.05 24.55
CA VAL A 127 -5.42 11.70 25.90
C VAL A 127 -6.85 12.21 26.09
N GLY A 128 -7.77 11.30 26.41
CA GLY A 128 -9.19 11.61 26.58
C GLY A 128 -9.95 11.91 25.28
N GLY A 129 -9.35 11.61 24.11
CA GLY A 129 -9.96 11.66 22.79
C GLY A 129 -10.87 10.48 22.50
N ILE A 130 -11.59 10.55 21.38
CA ILE A 130 -12.63 9.59 21.00
C ILE A 130 -12.14 8.14 20.87
N ALA A 131 -10.87 7.93 20.52
CA ALA A 131 -10.32 6.59 20.38
C ALA A 131 -10.24 5.83 21.71
N TYR A 132 -10.15 6.53 22.86
CA TYR A 132 -10.13 5.90 24.18
C TYR A 132 -11.50 5.44 24.66
N GLU A 133 -12.57 6.09 24.20
CA GLU A 133 -13.95 5.67 24.51
C GLU A 133 -14.36 4.42 23.73
N ALA A 134 -13.80 4.25 22.53
CA ALA A 134 -14.07 3.12 21.65
C ALA A 134 -12.75 2.52 21.14
N LEU A 135 -12.28 1.50 21.85
CA LEU A 135 -11.05 0.75 21.55
C LEU A 135 -10.97 0.27 20.09
N ASN A 136 -12.12 0.00 19.47
CA ASN A 136 -12.22 -0.35 18.05
C ASN A 136 -11.74 0.77 17.12
N ILE A 137 -12.06 2.04 17.42
CA ILE A 137 -11.58 3.21 16.67
C ILE A 137 -10.06 3.33 16.81
N TYR A 138 -9.54 3.10 18.02
CA TYR A 138 -8.10 3.12 18.28
C TYR A 138 -7.37 2.12 17.39
N PHE A 139 -7.73 0.83 17.45
CA PHE A 139 -7.05 -0.20 16.67
C PHE A 139 -7.28 -0.07 15.17
N ALA A 140 -8.49 0.30 14.74
CA ALA A 140 -8.80 0.48 13.32
C ALA A 140 -7.99 1.63 12.70
N SER A 141 -7.78 2.72 13.43
CA SER A 141 -6.99 3.86 12.95
C SER A 141 -5.50 3.53 12.81
N TRP A 142 -4.92 2.86 13.80
CA TRP A 142 -3.54 2.36 13.73
C TRP A 142 -3.35 1.34 12.63
N ALA A 143 -4.29 0.39 12.49
CA ALA A 143 -4.27 -0.58 11.39
C ALA A 143 -4.32 0.12 10.03
N SER A 144 -5.20 1.10 9.86
CA SER A 144 -5.32 1.87 8.62
C SER A 144 -4.03 2.61 8.29
N PHE A 145 -3.38 3.24 9.28
CA PHE A 145 -2.09 3.88 9.11
C PHE A 145 -1.01 2.89 8.68
N LEU A 146 -0.86 1.77 9.40
CA LEU A 146 0.15 0.75 9.11
C LEU A 146 -0.03 0.10 7.74
N ILE A 147 -1.27 -0.21 7.35
CA ILE A 147 -1.58 -0.77 6.03
C ILE A 147 -1.25 0.24 4.93
N THR A 148 -1.62 1.51 5.12
CA THR A 148 -1.31 2.58 4.16
C THR A 148 0.20 2.74 3.99
N PHE A 149 0.94 2.73 5.10
CA PHE A 149 2.39 2.83 5.09
C PHE A 149 3.05 1.62 4.41
N TYR A 150 2.55 0.41 4.68
CA TYR A 150 2.98 -0.81 4.01
C TYR A 150 2.76 -0.73 2.49
N LEU A 151 1.56 -0.30 2.07
CA LEU A 151 1.22 -0.11 0.65
C LEU A 151 2.13 0.93 0.00
N PHE A 152 2.35 2.07 0.67
CA PHE A 152 3.24 3.12 0.19
C PHE A 152 4.67 2.59 -0.01
N ASN A 153 5.23 1.88 0.98
CA ASN A 153 6.56 1.28 0.87
C ASN A 153 6.62 0.24 -0.27
N SER A 154 5.58 -0.59 -0.42
CA SER A 154 5.52 -1.56 -1.52
C SER A 154 5.44 -0.87 -2.89
N CYS A 155 4.75 0.25 -2.99
CA CYS A 155 4.68 1.06 -4.20
C CYS A 155 6.01 1.75 -4.49
N ALA A 156 6.66 2.33 -3.47
CA ALA A 156 7.97 2.95 -3.60
C ALA A 156 9.03 1.95 -4.09
N SER A 157 9.04 0.76 -3.48
CA SER A 157 9.97 -0.33 -3.83
C SER A 157 9.82 -0.78 -5.28
N SER A 158 8.61 -0.76 -5.85
CA SER A 158 8.41 -1.18 -7.26
C SER A 158 8.91 -0.17 -8.28
N HIS A 159 9.05 1.10 -7.88
CA HIS A 159 9.52 2.17 -8.75
C HIS A 159 11.04 2.36 -8.64
N GLY A 160 11.74 1.49 -7.89
CA GLY A 160 13.17 1.62 -7.63
C GLY A 160 13.52 2.77 -6.68
N TYR A 161 12.55 3.32 -5.97
CA TYR A 161 12.84 4.21 -4.85
C TYR A 161 13.33 3.37 -3.66
N ILE A 162 14.17 4.01 -2.82
CA ILE A 162 14.77 3.39 -1.65
C ILE A 162 13.68 2.72 -0.79
N SER A 163 13.72 1.39 -0.71
CA SER A 163 12.80 0.61 0.10
C SER A 163 13.17 0.70 1.57
N PHE A 164 12.20 0.61 2.49
CA PHE A 164 12.50 0.44 3.91
C PHE A 164 13.39 -0.78 4.18
N LYS A 165 13.31 -1.83 3.35
CA LYS A 165 14.20 -2.99 3.44
C LYS A 165 15.66 -2.62 3.18
N GLU A 166 15.90 -1.76 2.20
CA GLU A 166 17.25 -1.29 1.86
C GLU A 166 17.77 -0.34 2.94
N LEU A 167 16.94 0.56 3.45
CA LEU A 167 17.30 1.43 4.58
C LEU A 167 17.63 0.66 5.85
N THR A 168 16.83 -0.38 6.16
CA THR A 168 17.05 -1.21 7.36
C THR A 168 18.22 -2.17 7.18
N HIS A 169 18.58 -2.56 5.96
CA HIS A 169 19.78 -3.36 5.70
C HIS A 169 21.07 -2.62 6.08
N LEU A 170 21.07 -1.28 6.08
CA LEU A 170 22.22 -0.49 6.52
C LEU A 170 22.54 -0.66 8.02
N SER A 171 21.59 -1.12 8.84
CA SER A 171 21.81 -1.36 10.27
C SER A 171 20.83 -2.38 10.85
N GLN A 172 21.38 -3.51 11.34
CA GLN A 172 20.61 -4.55 12.04
C GLN A 172 19.81 -4.04 13.25
N THR A 173 20.21 -2.90 13.83
CA THR A 173 19.54 -2.34 15.03
C THR A 173 18.32 -1.47 14.69
N MET A 174 18.20 -0.98 13.45
CA MET A 174 17.13 -0.03 13.05
C MET A 174 15.71 -0.55 13.24
N PRO A 175 15.37 -1.83 12.94
CA PRO A 175 14.03 -2.35 13.20
C PRO A 175 13.63 -2.25 14.67
N SER A 176 14.59 -2.45 15.58
CA SER A 176 14.35 -2.32 17.03
C SER A 176 14.09 -0.87 17.42
N TRP A 177 14.80 0.09 16.83
CA TRP A 177 14.56 1.51 17.08
C TRP A 177 13.18 1.97 16.59
N TYR A 178 12.74 1.49 15.43
CA TYR A 178 11.38 1.77 14.95
C TYR A 178 10.31 1.16 15.85
N ALA A 179 10.52 -0.08 16.32
CA ALA A 179 9.61 -0.70 17.28
C ALA A 179 9.55 0.08 18.60
N LEU A 180 10.68 0.54 19.13
CA LEU A 180 10.72 1.38 20.34
C LEU A 180 10.03 2.72 20.13
N LEU A 181 10.26 3.38 18.99
CA LEU A 181 9.58 4.62 18.64
C LEU A 181 8.06 4.41 18.55
N PHE A 182 7.63 3.31 17.93
CA PHE A 182 6.21 2.98 17.80
C PHE A 182 5.55 2.67 19.15
N ILE A 183 6.22 1.89 20.02
CA ILE A 183 5.74 1.62 21.38
C ILE A 183 5.66 2.91 22.19
N SER A 184 6.65 3.80 22.05
CA SER A 184 6.63 5.08 22.74
C SER A 184 5.45 5.96 22.30
N LEU A 185 5.08 5.95 21.01
CA LEU A 185 3.91 6.67 20.50
C LEU A 185 2.57 6.11 21.01
N VAL A 186 2.49 4.81 21.29
CA VAL A 186 1.28 4.16 21.81
C VAL A 186 1.06 4.47 23.29
N GLN A 187 2.11 4.81 24.03
CA GLN A 187 2.06 5.03 25.48
C GLN A 187 1.58 6.43 25.89
N PHE A 188 1.56 7.40 24.98
CA PHE A 188 1.11 8.78 25.22
C PHE A 188 -0.27 9.05 24.62
#